data_AF-A0A927W3R4-F1
#
_entry.id   AF-A0A927W3R4-F1
#
_cell.length_a   1.000
_cell.length_b   1.000
_cell.length_c   1.000
_cell.angle_alpha   90.00
_cell.angle_beta   90.00
_cell.angle_gamma   90.00
#
_symmetry.space_group_name_H-M   'P 1'
#
loop_
_entity.id
_entity.type
_entity.pdbx_description
1 polymer ?
#
loop_
_entity_poly.entity_id
_entity_poly.type
_entity_poly.pdbx_seq_one_letter_code
_entity_poly.pdbx_strand_id
1 'polypeptide(L)'
;MILFWHELKPGETSRGLLDRALLAYAETLGRRTPRKARRAVAEGSHGKPYLPAMPHVFFSVSHSGVLWVCLLDKAPVGVDVELGTAGTDSPNGVPTADGAESRKAPAGRPFAKLAERYFTPAEQALFAVLGAGEAAFLQIWTRKEAYIKYTGRGLSQGLRTFSAADALPASGSPEAPGVETVRFTEQLPAAEEAWQDALEASARLAEKTNRKPAVTRADLRPVTLRSLDLPVSGAYAACCGRAEEVTILPLPGESEEDRLESAKELALAFLNVKERTEAEVRKKLREKEYDSGTIDEVLDYLRGYSYVNDEDYCRRYIRWGSSRGRGPLRLEKELAEKGLPRDLIRSALAEFRSEAEAAEEAADPFFEAALAEGLRIAERAEELDQRTAAKILRRLASKGYSAGIAYQVLENLRRKG
;
A
#
# COMPACT_ATOMS: atom_id res chain seq x y z
N MET A 1 -17.64 -21.29 0.64
CA MET A 1 -16.91 -20.08 0.18
C MET A 1 -17.00 -19.02 1.27
N ILE A 2 -15.97 -18.18 1.42
CA ILE A 2 -16.02 -17.03 2.36
C ILE A 2 -15.84 -15.74 1.56
N LEU A 3 -16.78 -14.81 1.73
CA LEU A 3 -16.72 -13.48 1.16
C LEU A 3 -16.48 -12.47 2.27
N PHE A 4 -15.38 -11.74 2.17
CA PHE A 4 -15.13 -10.56 2.99
C PHE A 4 -15.61 -9.31 2.27
N TRP A 5 -16.22 -8.38 3.00
CA TRP A 5 -16.56 -7.06 2.50
C TRP A 5 -16.00 -5.96 3.40
N HIS A 6 -15.71 -4.79 2.83
CA HIS A 6 -15.16 -3.64 3.55
C HIS A 6 -15.50 -2.34 2.83
N GLU A 7 -15.73 -1.27 3.59
CA GLU A 7 -15.82 0.10 3.06
C GLU A 7 -14.44 0.75 3.12
N LEU A 8 -13.85 1.00 1.96
CA LEU A 8 -12.53 1.60 1.79
C LEU A 8 -12.45 2.96 2.47
N LYS A 9 -11.45 3.10 3.33
CA LYS A 9 -11.06 4.36 3.96
C LYS A 9 -9.95 5.04 3.16
N PRO A 10 -9.78 6.37 3.30
CA PRO A 10 -8.66 7.08 2.69
C PRO A 10 -7.32 6.41 3.03
N GLY A 11 -6.49 6.16 2.02
CA GLY A 11 -5.17 5.54 2.17
C GLY A 11 -5.15 4.01 2.22
N GLU A 12 -6.29 3.34 2.34
CA GLU A 12 -6.37 1.87 2.20
C GLU A 12 -6.17 1.45 0.74
N THR A 13 -5.57 0.27 0.54
CA THR A 13 -5.37 -0.30 -0.79
C THR A 13 -5.98 -1.69 -0.87
N SER A 14 -6.50 -2.04 -2.05
CA SER A 14 -7.04 -3.38 -2.31
C SER A 14 -6.04 -4.50 -1.97
N ARG A 15 -4.74 -4.27 -2.20
CA ARG A 15 -3.69 -5.23 -1.84
C ARG A 15 -3.55 -5.41 -0.32
N GLY A 16 -3.64 -4.35 0.46
CA GLY A 16 -3.61 -4.42 1.93
C GLY A 16 -4.84 -5.14 2.49
N LEU A 17 -6.03 -4.86 1.94
CA LEU A 17 -7.25 -5.57 2.32
C LEU A 17 -7.22 -7.05 1.93
N LEU A 18 -6.63 -7.40 0.79
CA LEU A 18 -6.43 -8.79 0.38
C LEU A 18 -5.52 -9.55 1.36
N ASP A 19 -4.44 -8.93 1.87
CA ASP A 19 -3.56 -9.55 2.87
C ASP A 19 -4.33 -9.86 4.17
N ARG A 20 -5.16 -8.91 4.64
CA ARG A 20 -6.08 -9.10 5.77
C ARG A 20 -7.11 -10.19 5.52
N ALA A 21 -7.72 -10.23 4.33
CA ALA A 21 -8.69 -11.27 3.97
C ALA A 21 -8.06 -12.66 3.92
N LEU A 22 -6.82 -12.78 3.44
CA LEU A 22 -6.07 -14.03 3.44
C LEU A 22 -5.71 -14.52 4.85
N LEU A 23 -5.39 -13.60 5.76
CA LEU A 23 -5.18 -13.90 7.18
C LEU A 23 -6.46 -14.43 7.83
N ALA A 24 -7.55 -13.67 7.72
CA ALA A 24 -8.84 -14.05 8.26
C ALA A 24 -9.31 -15.41 7.71
N TYR A 25 -9.16 -15.62 6.40
CA TYR A 25 -9.46 -16.90 5.77
C TYR A 25 -8.60 -18.04 6.34
N ALA A 26 -7.31 -17.82 6.55
CA ALA A 26 -6.43 -18.84 7.12
C ALA A 26 -6.83 -19.24 8.55
N GLU A 27 -7.22 -18.26 9.37
CA GLU A 27 -7.73 -18.48 10.72
C GLU A 27 -9.00 -19.32 10.70
N THR A 28 -9.95 -19.03 9.80
CA THR A 28 -11.17 -19.85 9.64
C THR A 28 -10.87 -21.30 9.25
N LEU A 29 -9.72 -21.55 8.60
CA LEU A 29 -9.27 -22.89 8.25
C LEU A 29 -8.41 -23.55 9.35
N GLY A 30 -8.17 -22.88 10.48
CA GLY A 30 -7.27 -23.35 11.54
C GLY A 30 -5.82 -23.47 11.09
N ARG A 31 -5.39 -22.66 10.11
CA ARG A 31 -4.06 -22.72 9.51
C ARG A 31 -3.29 -21.43 9.78
N ARG A 32 -1.98 -21.58 10.06
CA ARG A 32 -1.06 -20.44 10.00
C ARG A 32 -0.65 -20.21 8.55
N THR A 33 -0.78 -18.97 8.10
CA THR A 33 -0.32 -18.57 6.77
C THR A 33 0.90 -17.66 6.88
N PRO A 34 2.07 -18.07 6.35
CA PRO A 34 3.27 -17.24 6.38
C PRO A 34 3.07 -15.91 5.61
N ARG A 35 3.45 -14.78 6.22
CA ARG A 35 3.34 -13.41 5.64
C ARG A 35 3.85 -13.30 4.20
N LYS A 36 5.05 -13.82 3.94
CA LYS A 36 5.68 -13.79 2.61
C LYS A 36 4.85 -14.52 1.54
N ALA A 37 4.07 -15.53 1.93
CA ALA A 37 3.24 -16.29 1.00
C ALA A 37 2.01 -15.51 0.51
N ARG A 38 1.52 -14.54 1.30
CA ARG A 38 0.31 -13.75 1.01
C ARG A 38 0.57 -12.60 0.04
N ARG A 39 1.83 -12.14 -0.03
CA ARG A 39 2.23 -10.96 -0.81
C ARG A 39 2.71 -11.28 -2.22
N ALA A 40 3.03 -12.54 -2.50
CA ALA A 40 3.41 -13.02 -3.81
C ALA A 40 2.15 -13.35 -4.62
N VAL A 41 1.41 -12.33 -5.06
CA VAL A 41 0.36 -12.51 -6.07
C VAL A 41 1.05 -12.53 -7.43
N ALA A 42 0.83 -13.60 -8.19
CA ALA A 42 1.29 -13.72 -9.57
C ALA A 42 0.07 -13.69 -10.51
N GLU A 43 0.29 -13.28 -11.75
CA GLU A 43 -0.71 -13.36 -12.81
C GLU A 43 -0.47 -14.63 -13.62
N GLY A 44 -1.54 -15.39 -13.87
CA GLY A 44 -1.50 -16.52 -14.80
C GLY A 44 -1.40 -16.06 -16.25
N SER A 45 -1.26 -17.02 -17.15
CA SER A 45 -1.22 -16.88 -18.61
C SER A 45 -2.34 -16.03 -19.22
N HIS A 46 -3.47 -15.92 -18.51
CA HIS A 46 -4.64 -15.14 -18.93
C HIS A 46 -4.87 -13.88 -18.08
N GLY A 47 -3.93 -13.51 -17.20
CA GLY A 47 -4.02 -12.33 -16.32
C GLY A 47 -4.81 -12.57 -15.03
N LYS A 48 -5.33 -13.78 -14.79
CA LYS A 48 -6.00 -14.13 -13.53
C LYS A 48 -4.99 -14.20 -12.38
N PRO A 49 -5.18 -13.46 -11.28
CA PRO A 49 -4.25 -13.51 -10.17
C PRO A 49 -4.39 -14.81 -9.36
N TYR A 50 -3.26 -15.33 -8.88
CA TYR A 50 -3.18 -16.50 -8.01
C TYR A 50 -2.01 -16.36 -7.01
N LEU A 51 -1.98 -17.26 -6.01
CA LEU A 51 -0.95 -17.29 -4.95
C LEU A 51 -0.03 -18.50 -5.17
N PRO A 52 1.17 -18.35 -5.76
CA PRO A 52 2.07 -19.48 -6.03
C PRO A 52 2.51 -20.20 -4.74
N ALA A 53 2.62 -19.48 -3.63
CA ALA A 53 2.98 -20.03 -2.33
C ALA A 53 1.79 -20.69 -1.59
N MET A 54 0.56 -20.44 -2.05
CA MET A 54 -0.67 -21.03 -1.51
C MET A 54 -1.59 -21.46 -2.67
N PRO A 55 -1.17 -22.42 -3.50
CA PRO A 55 -1.91 -22.78 -4.72
C PRO A 55 -3.26 -23.47 -4.44
N HIS A 56 -3.60 -23.69 -3.16
CA HIS A 56 -4.86 -24.23 -2.68
C HIS A 56 -5.87 -23.17 -2.23
N VAL A 57 -5.49 -21.89 -2.30
CA VAL A 57 -6.35 -20.76 -1.99
C VAL A 57 -6.58 -20.00 -3.28
N PHE A 58 -7.83 -19.99 -3.71
CA PHE A 58 -8.30 -19.20 -4.84
C PHE A 58 -9.00 -17.96 -4.30
N PHE A 59 -8.84 -16.85 -5.01
CA PHE A 59 -9.48 -15.62 -4.62
C PHE A 59 -9.96 -14.82 -5.84
N SER A 60 -10.95 -13.98 -5.60
CA SER A 60 -11.39 -12.95 -6.52
C SER A 60 -11.69 -11.68 -5.74
N VAL A 61 -11.23 -10.54 -6.25
CA VAL A 61 -11.46 -9.23 -5.63
C VAL A 61 -12.28 -8.39 -6.59
N SER A 62 -13.24 -7.64 -6.05
CA SER A 62 -13.93 -6.57 -6.78
C SER A 62 -14.11 -5.34 -5.89
N HIS A 63 -14.23 -4.18 -6.51
CA HIS A 63 -14.56 -2.94 -5.81
C HIS A 63 -15.42 -2.04 -6.71
N SER A 64 -16.35 -1.32 -6.12
CA SER A 64 -17.15 -0.29 -6.80
C SER A 64 -17.42 0.83 -5.81
N GLY A 65 -17.08 2.08 -6.20
CA GLY A 65 -17.02 3.21 -5.25
C GLY A 65 -16.10 2.91 -4.06
N VAL A 66 -16.63 3.06 -2.84
CA VAL A 66 -15.92 2.71 -1.60
C VAL A 66 -16.06 1.24 -1.21
N LEU A 67 -16.98 0.50 -1.83
CA LEU A 67 -17.23 -0.89 -1.46
C LEU A 67 -16.14 -1.79 -2.06
N TRP A 68 -15.54 -2.61 -1.21
CA TRP A 68 -14.57 -3.64 -1.58
C TRP A 68 -15.08 -5.01 -1.13
N VAL A 69 -14.94 -6.01 -1.99
CA VAL A 69 -15.24 -7.42 -1.68
C VAL A 69 -14.12 -8.35 -2.10
N CYS A 70 -13.89 -9.39 -1.32
CA CYS A 70 -12.97 -10.47 -1.66
C CYS A 70 -13.57 -11.83 -1.33
N LEU A 71 -13.73 -12.66 -2.35
CA LEU A 71 -14.20 -14.02 -2.24
C LEU A 71 -13.00 -14.97 -2.21
N LEU A 72 -12.93 -15.86 -1.22
CA LEU A 72 -11.91 -16.89 -1.08
C LEU A 72 -12.53 -18.29 -0.97
N ASP A 73 -11.86 -19.26 -1.57
CA ASP A 73 -12.22 -20.67 -1.46
C ASP A 73 -11.03 -21.61 -1.73
N LYS A 74 -11.23 -22.91 -1.51
CA LYS A 74 -10.31 -23.99 -1.93
C LYS A 74 -10.50 -24.40 -3.40
N ALA A 75 -11.46 -23.77 -4.08
CA ALA A 75 -11.80 -23.97 -5.48
C ALA A 75 -11.73 -22.64 -6.23
N PRO A 76 -11.51 -22.64 -7.55
CA PRO A 76 -11.68 -21.46 -8.37
C PRO A 76 -12.94 -20.66 -8.08
N VAL A 77 -12.77 -19.34 -7.97
CA VAL A 77 -13.85 -18.39 -7.66
C VAL A 77 -13.77 -17.12 -8.51
N GLY A 78 -14.93 -16.52 -8.71
CA GLY A 78 -15.11 -15.18 -9.28
C GLY A 78 -16.13 -14.41 -8.47
N VAL A 79 -15.89 -13.12 -8.25
CA VAL A 79 -16.84 -12.23 -7.57
C VAL A 79 -16.81 -10.89 -8.27
N ASP A 80 -17.97 -10.27 -8.35
CA ASP A 80 -18.10 -8.89 -8.76
C ASP A 80 -19.09 -8.11 -7.89
N VAL A 81 -18.94 -6.79 -7.86
CA VAL A 81 -19.81 -5.88 -7.12
C VAL A 81 -19.94 -4.56 -7.86
N GLU A 82 -21.14 -4.00 -7.90
CA GLU A 82 -21.43 -2.69 -8.46
C GLU A 82 -22.33 -1.87 -7.52
N LEU A 83 -21.96 -0.62 -7.26
CA LEU A 83 -22.80 0.34 -6.52
C LEU A 83 -23.67 1.13 -7.50
N GLY A 84 -24.99 1.07 -7.31
CA GLY A 84 -25.94 1.87 -8.08
C GLY A 84 -25.94 3.35 -7.66
N THR A 85 -26.36 4.23 -8.56
CA THR A 85 -26.42 5.69 -8.31
C THR A 85 -27.37 6.10 -7.18
N ALA A 86 -28.39 5.30 -6.87
CA ALA A 86 -29.33 5.56 -5.77
C ALA A 86 -28.78 5.17 -4.38
N GLY A 87 -27.62 4.48 -4.31
CA GLY A 87 -26.99 4.02 -3.06
C GLY A 87 -26.09 5.05 -2.38
N THR A 88 -26.01 6.29 -2.88
CA THR A 88 -25.16 7.35 -2.30
C THR A 88 -25.76 8.03 -1.07
N ASP A 89 -27.02 7.73 -0.74
CA ASP A 89 -27.73 8.28 0.43
C ASP A 89 -27.51 7.40 1.67
N SER A 90 -26.25 7.20 2.07
CA SER A 90 -25.95 6.60 3.37
C SER A 90 -26.24 7.63 4.48
N PRO A 91 -26.96 7.27 5.58
CA PRO A 91 -27.19 8.17 6.71
C PRO A 91 -25.89 8.52 7.47
N ASN A 92 -24.78 7.82 7.19
CA ASN A 92 -23.43 8.15 7.65
C ASN A 92 -22.52 8.54 6.48
N GLY A 93 -23.00 9.41 5.58
CA GLY A 93 -22.21 9.96 4.49
C GLY A 93 -20.93 10.62 5.00
N VAL A 94 -19.81 9.91 4.95
CA VAL A 94 -18.48 10.51 5.06
C VAL A 94 -18.25 11.21 3.72
N PRO A 95 -18.19 12.55 3.68
CA PRO A 95 -17.83 13.25 2.46
C PRO A 95 -16.37 12.88 2.16
N THR A 96 -16.10 12.44 0.94
CA THR A 96 -14.72 12.30 0.47
C THR A 96 -14.05 13.67 0.57
N ALA A 97 -12.97 13.74 1.36
CA ALA A 97 -12.08 14.89 1.37
C ALA A 97 -11.56 15.11 -0.06
N ASP A 98 -11.53 16.38 -0.47
CA ASP A 98 -11.23 16.88 -1.81
C ASP A 98 -12.38 16.81 -2.82
N GLY A 99 -13.31 17.75 -2.71
CA GLY A 99 -13.68 18.62 -3.85
C GLY A 99 -14.22 17.97 -5.12
N ALA A 100 -14.71 16.73 -5.09
CA ALA A 100 -15.57 16.24 -6.14
C ALA A 100 -16.93 16.89 -5.94
N GLU A 101 -17.19 17.96 -6.71
CA GLU A 101 -18.54 18.41 -7.03
C GLU A 101 -19.50 17.23 -7.00
N SER A 102 -20.63 17.39 -6.31
CA SER A 102 -21.81 16.54 -6.45
C SER A 102 -21.90 16.08 -7.90
N ARG A 103 -21.40 14.88 -8.20
CA ARG A 103 -21.58 14.27 -9.51
C ARG A 103 -23.04 13.89 -9.49
N LYS A 104 -23.90 14.83 -9.87
CA LYS A 104 -25.20 14.51 -10.47
C LYS A 104 -24.92 13.32 -11.38
N ALA A 105 -25.54 12.18 -11.08
CA ALA A 105 -25.51 11.04 -11.99
C ALA A 105 -25.81 11.59 -13.39
N PRO A 106 -24.99 11.30 -14.41
CA PRO A 106 -25.26 11.82 -15.74
C PRO A 106 -26.62 11.27 -16.17
N ALA A 107 -27.64 12.12 -16.08
CA ALA A 107 -28.96 11.84 -16.59
C ALA A 107 -28.79 11.49 -18.07
N GLY A 108 -29.03 10.23 -18.43
CA GLY A 108 -29.10 9.80 -19.83
C GLY A 108 -28.09 8.76 -20.32
N ARG A 109 -27.53 7.85 -19.50
CA ARG A 109 -27.00 6.60 -20.09
C ARG A 109 -28.17 5.71 -20.54
N PRO A 110 -28.32 5.42 -21.85
CA PRO A 110 -29.39 4.56 -22.31
C PRO A 110 -29.01 3.09 -22.06
N PHE A 111 -29.33 2.57 -20.86
CA PHE A 111 -29.05 1.18 -20.47
C PHE A 111 -29.59 0.16 -21.48
N ALA A 112 -30.68 0.48 -22.18
CA ALA A 112 -31.19 -0.33 -23.30
C ALA A 112 -30.15 -0.55 -24.41
N LYS A 113 -29.42 0.49 -24.84
CA LYS A 113 -28.36 0.35 -25.86
C LYS A 113 -27.17 -0.48 -25.36
N LEU A 114 -26.87 -0.38 -24.07
CA LEU A 114 -25.81 -1.18 -23.45
C LEU A 114 -26.22 -2.65 -23.36
N ALA A 115 -27.46 -2.93 -22.93
CA ALA A 115 -28.03 -4.27 -22.93
C ALA A 115 -28.04 -4.87 -24.36
N GLU A 116 -28.51 -4.12 -25.35
CA GLU A 116 -28.46 -4.52 -26.77
C GLU A 116 -27.06 -4.78 -27.31
N ARG A 117 -26.01 -4.25 -26.67
CA ARG A 117 -24.62 -4.49 -27.09
C ARG A 117 -24.01 -5.68 -26.36
N TYR A 118 -24.28 -5.82 -25.06
CA TYR A 118 -23.52 -6.69 -24.17
C TYR A 118 -24.29 -7.92 -23.68
N PHE A 119 -25.62 -7.87 -23.65
CA PHE A 119 -26.45 -8.96 -23.14
C PHE A 119 -26.88 -9.92 -24.25
N THR A 120 -27.03 -11.20 -23.91
CA THR A 120 -27.66 -12.22 -24.77
C THR A 120 -29.16 -11.93 -24.93
N PRO A 121 -29.85 -12.57 -25.89
CA PRO A 121 -31.31 -12.41 -26.00
C PRO A 121 -32.07 -12.78 -24.72
N ALA A 122 -31.64 -13.82 -24.00
CA ALA A 122 -32.24 -14.23 -22.73
C ALA A 122 -32.05 -13.16 -21.65
N GLU A 123 -30.85 -12.58 -21.56
CA GLU A 123 -30.53 -11.49 -20.63
C GLU A 123 -31.25 -10.18 -20.99
N GLN A 124 -31.46 -9.89 -22.28
CA GLN A 124 -32.26 -8.74 -22.72
C GLN A 124 -33.73 -8.90 -22.34
N ALA A 125 -34.28 -10.12 -22.47
CA ALA A 125 -35.61 -10.42 -21.98
C ALA A 125 -35.71 -10.25 -20.47
N LEU A 126 -34.73 -10.75 -19.71
CA LEU A 126 -34.64 -10.56 -18.26
C LEU A 126 -34.52 -9.07 -17.89
N PHE A 127 -33.67 -8.32 -18.60
CA PHE A 127 -33.50 -6.88 -18.42
C PHE A 127 -34.83 -6.13 -18.60
N ALA A 128 -35.62 -6.50 -19.59
CA ALA A 128 -36.95 -5.94 -19.81
C ALA A 128 -37.92 -6.27 -18.65
N VAL A 129 -37.91 -7.52 -18.16
CA VAL A 129 -38.73 -7.95 -17.02
C VAL A 129 -38.35 -7.20 -15.73
N LEU A 130 -37.06 -6.92 -15.53
CA LEU A 130 -36.55 -6.18 -14.37
C LEU A 130 -36.74 -4.65 -14.49
N GLY A 131 -37.45 -4.17 -15.52
CA GLY A 131 -37.82 -2.76 -15.69
C GLY A 131 -36.87 -1.93 -16.56
N ALA A 132 -35.89 -2.56 -17.23
CA ALA A 132 -35.01 -1.94 -18.21
C ALA A 132 -34.24 -0.68 -17.74
N GLY A 133 -34.01 -0.57 -16.43
CA GLY A 133 -33.29 0.55 -15.79
C GLY A 133 -31.87 0.21 -15.36
N GLU A 134 -31.22 1.14 -14.65
CA GLU A 134 -29.88 0.95 -14.09
C GLU A 134 -29.78 -0.29 -13.21
N ALA A 135 -30.72 -0.44 -12.27
CA ALA A 135 -30.75 -1.57 -11.35
C ALA A 135 -30.76 -2.92 -12.08
N ALA A 136 -31.62 -3.04 -13.10
CA ALA A 136 -31.71 -4.24 -13.95
C ALA A 136 -30.40 -4.50 -14.70
N PHE A 137 -29.78 -3.45 -15.25
CA PHE A 137 -28.51 -3.58 -15.94
C PHE A 137 -27.40 -4.03 -14.99
N LEU A 138 -27.25 -3.39 -13.83
CA LEU A 138 -26.20 -3.71 -12.86
C LEU A 138 -26.36 -5.12 -12.29
N GLN A 139 -27.58 -5.59 -12.03
CA GLN A 139 -27.83 -6.97 -11.59
C GLN A 139 -27.31 -8.00 -12.59
N ILE A 140 -27.59 -7.82 -13.88
CA ILE A 140 -27.15 -8.74 -14.92
C ILE A 140 -25.65 -8.57 -15.19
N TRP A 141 -25.17 -7.33 -15.26
CA TRP A 141 -23.77 -7.01 -15.51
C TRP A 141 -22.85 -7.62 -14.47
N THR A 142 -23.15 -7.42 -13.18
CA THR A 142 -22.37 -7.96 -12.06
C THR A 142 -22.25 -9.48 -12.14
N ARG A 143 -23.34 -10.18 -12.52
CA ARG A 143 -23.31 -11.64 -12.71
C ARG A 143 -22.34 -12.05 -13.84
N LYS A 144 -22.36 -11.33 -14.96
CA LYS A 144 -21.46 -11.61 -16.09
C LYS A 144 -20.01 -11.35 -15.72
N GLU A 145 -19.72 -10.23 -15.07
CA GLU A 145 -18.38 -9.88 -14.59
C GLU A 145 -17.87 -10.88 -13.54
N ALA A 146 -18.71 -11.35 -12.62
CA ALA A 146 -18.34 -12.38 -11.66
C ALA A 146 -17.91 -13.67 -12.36
N TYR A 147 -18.62 -14.08 -13.41
CA TYR A 147 -18.22 -15.23 -14.22
C TYR A 147 -16.97 -14.97 -15.05
N ILE A 148 -16.81 -13.81 -15.69
CA ILE A 148 -15.59 -13.45 -16.42
C ILE A 148 -14.39 -13.44 -15.48
N LYS A 149 -14.55 -12.92 -14.27
CA LYS A 149 -13.52 -12.98 -13.23
C LYS A 149 -13.24 -14.42 -12.85
N TYR A 150 -14.24 -15.28 -12.72
CA TYR A 150 -14.02 -16.71 -12.50
C TYR A 150 -13.24 -17.36 -13.65
N THR A 151 -13.58 -17.05 -14.90
CA THR A 151 -12.91 -17.64 -16.07
C THR A 151 -11.56 -17.03 -16.35
N GLY A 152 -11.22 -15.86 -15.81
CA GLY A 152 -9.91 -15.22 -16.00
C GLY A 152 -9.60 -14.80 -17.43
N ARG A 153 -10.54 -14.87 -18.38
CA ARG A 153 -10.30 -14.58 -19.81
C ARG A 153 -10.51 -13.11 -20.18
N GLY A 154 -10.99 -12.30 -19.24
CA GLY A 154 -11.29 -10.89 -19.46
C GLY A 154 -12.45 -10.64 -20.43
N LEU A 155 -12.71 -9.37 -20.74
CA LEU A 155 -13.84 -8.94 -21.58
C LEU A 155 -13.72 -9.33 -23.06
N SER A 156 -12.54 -9.75 -23.50
CA SER A 156 -12.26 -10.16 -24.89
C SER A 156 -12.92 -11.49 -25.29
N GLN A 157 -13.37 -12.30 -24.32
CA GLN A 157 -14.10 -13.55 -24.58
C GLN A 157 -15.46 -13.31 -25.27
N GLY A 158 -15.95 -12.07 -25.28
CA GLY A 158 -17.25 -11.72 -25.84
C GLY A 158 -18.37 -12.05 -24.86
N LEU A 159 -19.00 -11.01 -24.31
CA LEU A 159 -20.05 -11.10 -23.29
C LEU A 159 -21.30 -11.88 -23.73
N ARG A 160 -21.45 -12.21 -25.02
CA ARG A 160 -22.60 -12.97 -25.53
C ARG A 160 -22.36 -14.47 -25.66
N THR A 161 -21.17 -14.95 -25.31
CA THR A 161 -20.80 -16.37 -25.44
C THR A 161 -21.36 -17.27 -24.33
N PHE A 162 -21.91 -16.67 -23.28
CA PHE A 162 -22.60 -17.35 -22.18
C PHE A 162 -23.78 -16.50 -21.71
N SER A 163 -24.73 -17.14 -21.04
CA SER A 163 -25.86 -16.50 -20.40
C SER A 163 -25.63 -16.42 -18.89
N ALA A 164 -26.12 -15.36 -18.29
CA ALA A 164 -26.28 -15.18 -16.85
C ALA A 164 -27.76 -14.88 -16.57
N ALA A 165 -28.69 -15.53 -17.28
CA ALA A 165 -30.11 -15.25 -17.23
C ALA A 165 -30.91 -16.24 -16.38
N ASP A 166 -30.35 -17.42 -16.04
CA ASP A 166 -31.18 -18.47 -15.47
C ASP A 166 -31.68 -18.13 -14.06
N ALA A 167 -32.95 -18.50 -13.83
CA ALA A 167 -33.75 -18.27 -12.65
C ALA A 167 -34.49 -19.56 -12.30
N LEU A 168 -34.13 -20.18 -11.18
CA LEU A 168 -35.06 -21.00 -10.40
C LEU A 168 -35.00 -20.50 -8.95
N PRO A 169 -36.06 -19.90 -8.41
CA PRO A 169 -36.21 -19.80 -6.96
C PRO A 169 -36.50 -21.20 -6.40
N ALA A 170 -35.74 -21.63 -5.41
CA ALA A 170 -36.29 -22.58 -4.44
C ALA A 170 -37.36 -21.83 -3.65
N SER A 171 -38.63 -22.13 -3.92
CA SER A 171 -39.79 -21.56 -3.25
C SER A 171 -39.71 -21.70 -1.72
N GLY A 172 -39.87 -20.59 -1.00
CA GLY A 172 -40.07 -20.53 0.44
C GLY A 172 -40.41 -19.11 0.89
N SER A 173 -41.72 -18.80 0.88
CA SER A 173 -42.42 -17.54 1.16
C SER A 173 -42.20 -16.95 2.57
N PRO A 174 -42.83 -15.80 2.92
CA PRO A 174 -42.40 -14.41 2.70
C PRO A 174 -42.18 -13.66 4.04
N GLU A 175 -41.76 -12.37 4.02
CA GLU A 175 -42.46 -11.26 4.73
C GLU A 175 -41.70 -9.89 4.64
N ALA A 176 -42.13 -9.05 3.68
CA ALA A 176 -42.32 -7.58 3.66
C ALA A 176 -41.21 -6.56 4.11
N PRO A 177 -41.33 -5.26 3.74
CA PRO A 177 -41.30 -4.67 2.40
C PRO A 177 -40.10 -3.73 2.21
N GLY A 178 -39.43 -3.82 1.05
CA GLY A 178 -38.36 -2.88 0.66
C GLY A 178 -37.33 -3.46 -0.31
N VAL A 179 -37.82 -4.06 -1.41
CA VAL A 179 -37.05 -4.79 -2.45
C VAL A 179 -36.44 -6.10 -1.93
N GLU A 180 -37.22 -7.20 -2.01
CA GLU A 180 -36.66 -8.55 -1.92
C GLU A 180 -35.61 -8.73 -3.03
N THR A 181 -34.37 -8.99 -2.65
CA THR A 181 -33.32 -9.37 -3.58
C THR A 181 -33.68 -10.75 -4.14
N VAL A 182 -34.24 -10.77 -5.34
CA VAL A 182 -34.51 -12.03 -6.04
C VAL A 182 -33.18 -12.76 -6.24
N ARG A 183 -33.03 -13.93 -5.63
CA ARG A 183 -31.81 -14.73 -5.72
C ARG A 183 -31.86 -15.58 -6.99
N PHE A 184 -30.92 -15.31 -7.90
CA PHE A 184 -30.74 -16.07 -9.13
C PHE A 184 -29.60 -17.07 -8.97
N THR A 185 -29.75 -18.26 -9.55
CA THR A 185 -28.69 -19.27 -9.60
C THR A 185 -28.63 -19.92 -10.98
N GLU A 186 -27.43 -20.09 -11.51
CA GLU A 186 -27.19 -20.73 -12.81
C GLU A 186 -25.97 -21.65 -12.74
N GLN A 187 -26.02 -22.80 -13.41
CA GLN A 187 -24.87 -23.69 -13.53
C GLN A 187 -24.09 -23.34 -14.80
N LEU A 188 -22.83 -22.94 -14.62
CA LEU A 188 -21.95 -22.48 -15.70
C LEU A 188 -20.83 -23.49 -15.99
N PRO A 189 -20.32 -23.54 -17.23
CA PRO A 189 -19.22 -24.44 -17.57
C PRO A 189 -17.91 -24.07 -16.86
N ALA A 190 -16.96 -25.00 -16.87
CA ALA A 190 -15.66 -24.82 -16.27
C ALA A 190 -14.71 -23.99 -17.15
N ALA A 191 -13.76 -23.30 -16.52
CA ALA A 191 -12.71 -22.54 -17.20
C ALA A 191 -11.34 -23.21 -17.02
N GLU A 192 -11.07 -24.27 -17.80
CA GLU A 192 -9.87 -25.08 -17.57
C GLU A 192 -8.56 -24.32 -17.76
N GLU A 193 -8.43 -23.56 -18.85
CA GLU A 193 -7.19 -22.87 -19.23
C GLU A 193 -6.72 -21.83 -18.20
N ALA A 194 -7.64 -21.07 -17.60
CA ALA A 194 -7.29 -19.94 -16.73
C ALA A 194 -6.72 -20.35 -15.37
N TRP A 195 -6.93 -21.61 -14.97
CA TRP A 195 -6.47 -22.15 -13.70
C TRP A 195 -5.35 -23.19 -13.88
N GLN A 196 -4.84 -23.38 -15.10
CA GLN A 196 -3.72 -24.30 -15.37
C GLN A 196 -2.46 -23.90 -14.58
N ASP A 197 -2.11 -22.62 -14.56
CA ASP A 197 -0.93 -22.13 -13.84
C ASP A 197 -1.00 -22.43 -12.34
N ALA A 198 -2.19 -22.28 -11.73
CA ALA A 198 -2.41 -22.59 -10.33
C ALA A 198 -2.34 -24.10 -10.05
N LEU A 199 -2.86 -24.94 -10.95
CA LEU A 199 -2.75 -26.40 -10.87
C LEU A 199 -1.29 -26.87 -10.97
N GLU A 200 -0.51 -26.29 -11.88
CA GLU A 200 0.91 -26.58 -12.00
C GLU A 200 1.68 -26.16 -10.75
N ALA A 201 1.41 -24.97 -10.21
CA ALA A 201 2.01 -24.50 -8.96
C ALA A 201 1.67 -25.46 -7.79
N SER A 202 0.43 -25.95 -7.72
CA SER A 202 -0.01 -26.96 -6.76
C SER A 202 0.79 -28.26 -6.89
N ALA A 203 0.97 -28.76 -8.12
CA ALA A 203 1.72 -29.98 -8.39
C ALA A 203 3.21 -29.85 -8.01
N ARG A 204 3.86 -28.74 -8.39
CA ARG A 204 5.27 -28.48 -8.04
C ARG A 204 5.49 -28.39 -6.53
N LEU A 205 4.57 -27.73 -5.81
CA LEU A 205 4.64 -27.63 -4.36
C LEU A 205 4.43 -28.99 -3.67
N ALA A 206 3.51 -29.81 -4.20
CA ALA A 206 3.22 -31.14 -3.71
C ALA A 206 4.44 -32.07 -3.82
N GLU A 207 5.13 -32.03 -4.96
CA GLU A 207 6.41 -32.75 -5.18
C GLU A 207 7.47 -32.30 -4.18
N LYS A 208 7.69 -30.98 -4.05
CA LYS A 208 8.68 -30.41 -3.11
C LYS A 208 8.41 -30.78 -1.64
N THR A 209 7.15 -30.96 -1.27
CA THR A 209 6.73 -31.22 0.12
C THR A 209 6.41 -32.68 0.41
N ASN A 210 6.56 -33.56 -0.59
CA ASN A 210 6.16 -34.97 -0.53
C ASN A 210 4.71 -35.16 -0.04
N ARG A 211 3.79 -34.37 -0.59
CA ARG A 211 2.35 -34.40 -0.29
C ARG A 211 1.55 -34.57 -1.58
N LYS A 212 0.25 -34.82 -1.47
CA LYS A 212 -0.66 -34.78 -2.61
C LYS A 212 -0.92 -33.34 -3.06
N PRO A 213 -1.14 -33.09 -4.37
CA PRO A 213 -1.62 -31.80 -4.85
C PRO A 213 -2.87 -31.38 -4.08
N ALA A 214 -2.86 -30.15 -3.58
CA ALA A 214 -3.97 -29.63 -2.79
C ALA A 214 -5.16 -29.22 -3.67
N VAL A 215 -4.92 -29.02 -4.96
CA VAL A 215 -5.91 -28.80 -6.02
C VAL A 215 -5.58 -29.68 -7.21
N THR A 216 -6.61 -30.18 -7.86
CA THR A 216 -6.60 -31.12 -8.97
C THR A 216 -7.53 -30.66 -10.08
N ARG A 217 -7.43 -31.27 -11.27
CA ARG A 217 -8.39 -31.01 -12.36
C ARG A 217 -9.85 -31.29 -11.99
N ALA A 218 -10.12 -32.18 -11.03
CA ALA A 218 -11.49 -32.43 -10.55
C ALA A 218 -12.12 -31.19 -9.90
N ASP A 219 -11.30 -30.20 -9.52
CA ASP A 219 -11.74 -28.93 -8.95
C ASP A 219 -12.18 -27.90 -10.00
N LEU A 220 -11.98 -28.20 -11.28
CA LEU A 220 -12.39 -27.41 -12.44
C LEU A 220 -13.69 -27.94 -13.07
N ARG A 221 -14.68 -28.31 -12.25
CA ARG A 221 -16.01 -28.75 -12.72
C ARG A 221 -16.92 -27.54 -12.99
N PRO A 222 -18.12 -27.73 -13.60
CA PRO A 222 -19.12 -26.68 -13.68
C PRO A 222 -19.35 -26.02 -12.32
N VAL A 223 -19.57 -24.70 -12.32
CA VAL A 223 -19.73 -23.87 -11.12
C VAL A 223 -21.11 -23.27 -11.03
N THR A 224 -21.51 -22.81 -9.86
CA THR A 224 -22.77 -22.08 -9.69
C THR A 224 -22.50 -20.59 -9.64
N LEU A 225 -23.16 -19.84 -10.51
CA LEU A 225 -23.28 -18.38 -10.45
C LEU A 225 -24.46 -18.00 -9.54
N ARG A 226 -24.25 -17.04 -8.64
CA ARG A 226 -25.24 -16.62 -7.63
C ARG A 226 -25.24 -15.11 -7.46
N SER A 227 -26.40 -14.52 -7.23
CA SER A 227 -26.50 -13.18 -6.64
C SER A 227 -26.25 -13.24 -5.13
N LEU A 228 -25.68 -12.18 -4.58
CA LEU A 228 -25.30 -12.08 -3.17
C LEU A 228 -26.02 -10.91 -2.50
N ASP A 229 -26.53 -11.16 -1.30
CA ASP A 229 -27.16 -10.14 -0.47
C ASP A 229 -26.09 -9.57 0.47
N LEU A 230 -25.45 -8.48 0.06
CA LEU A 230 -24.51 -7.77 0.91
C LEU A 230 -25.26 -6.87 1.91
N PRO A 231 -24.73 -6.68 3.12
CA PRO A 231 -25.29 -5.75 4.11
C PRO A 231 -25.02 -4.27 3.76
N VAL A 232 -25.00 -3.93 2.47
CA VAL A 232 -24.69 -2.59 1.94
C VAL A 232 -25.80 -2.20 0.96
N SER A 233 -26.49 -1.10 1.26
CA SER A 233 -27.61 -0.63 0.43
C SER A 233 -27.14 -0.21 -0.96
N GLY A 234 -27.94 -0.53 -1.99
CA GLY A 234 -27.66 -0.16 -3.38
C GLY A 234 -26.48 -0.90 -4.03
N ALA A 235 -25.92 -1.91 -3.37
CA ALA A 235 -24.90 -2.79 -3.92
C ALA A 235 -25.52 -3.99 -4.64
N TYR A 236 -25.06 -4.26 -5.85
CA TYR A 236 -25.32 -5.48 -6.60
C TYR A 236 -24.07 -6.34 -6.54
N ALA A 237 -24.16 -7.55 -6.02
CA ALA A 237 -23.01 -8.45 -5.91
C ALA A 237 -23.38 -9.82 -6.48
N ALA A 238 -22.41 -10.46 -7.13
CA ALA A 238 -22.55 -11.81 -7.64
C ALA A 238 -21.25 -12.59 -7.50
N CYS A 239 -21.36 -13.92 -7.39
CA CYS A 239 -20.20 -14.80 -7.35
C CYS A 239 -20.39 -16.08 -8.15
N CYS A 240 -19.27 -16.67 -8.57
CA CYS A 240 -19.19 -18.01 -9.13
C CYS A 240 -18.20 -18.86 -8.32
N GLY A 241 -18.56 -20.12 -8.07
CA GLY A 241 -17.66 -21.09 -7.42
C GLY A 241 -18.30 -22.46 -7.25
N ARG A 242 -17.57 -23.40 -6.65
CA ARG A 242 -18.04 -24.78 -6.42
C ARG A 242 -18.85 -24.96 -5.14
N ALA A 243 -18.65 -24.13 -4.12
CA ALA A 243 -19.39 -24.31 -2.87
C ALA A 243 -20.85 -23.87 -3.03
N GLU A 244 -21.76 -24.60 -2.38
CA GLU A 244 -23.19 -24.26 -2.42
C GLU A 244 -23.58 -23.13 -1.46
N GLU A 245 -22.70 -22.82 -0.49
CA GLU A 245 -22.92 -21.77 0.50
C GLU A 245 -21.77 -20.73 0.48
N VAL A 246 -22.18 -19.47 0.62
CA VAL A 246 -21.29 -18.31 0.75
C VAL A 246 -21.51 -17.72 2.13
N THR A 247 -20.48 -17.75 2.98
CA THR A 247 -20.47 -17.04 4.24
C THR A 247 -19.98 -15.61 3.98
N ILE A 248 -20.84 -14.62 4.20
CA ILE A 248 -20.50 -13.20 4.03
C ILE A 248 -20.11 -12.62 5.39
N LEU A 249 -18.90 -12.09 5.50
CA LEU A 249 -18.34 -11.56 6.74
C LEU A 249 -17.78 -10.15 6.49
N PRO A 250 -17.89 -9.22 7.45
CA PRO A 250 -17.08 -8.01 7.40
C PRO A 250 -15.60 -8.37 7.49
N LEU A 251 -14.74 -7.62 6.81
CA LEU A 251 -13.30 -7.80 6.92
C LEU A 251 -12.86 -7.43 8.35
N PRO A 252 -12.21 -8.34 9.10
CA PRO A 252 -11.78 -8.03 10.46
C PRO A 252 -10.76 -6.88 10.46
N GLY A 253 -10.76 -6.07 11.53
CA GLY A 253 -9.78 -5.01 11.74
C GLY A 253 -8.34 -5.54 11.66
N GLU A 254 -7.39 -4.65 11.36
CA GLU A 254 -5.97 -5.01 11.44
C GLU A 254 -5.62 -5.32 12.90
N SER A 255 -4.98 -6.47 13.14
CA SER A 255 -4.52 -6.81 14.49
C SER A 255 -3.34 -5.91 14.90
N GLU A 256 -3.12 -5.72 16.20
CA GLU A 256 -1.96 -4.95 16.71
C GLU A 256 -0.63 -5.55 16.22
N GLU A 257 -0.52 -6.89 16.22
CA GLU A 257 0.65 -7.60 15.70
C GLU A 257 0.83 -7.36 14.19
N ASP A 258 -0.26 -7.30 13.43
CA ASP A 258 -0.18 -7.04 12.01
C ASP A 258 0.29 -5.63 11.70
N ARG A 259 -0.28 -4.67 12.43
CA ARG A 259 0.01 -3.25 12.32
C ARG A 259 1.46 -2.94 12.67
N LEU A 260 1.97 -3.54 13.74
CA LEU A 260 3.37 -3.41 14.15
C LEU A 260 4.33 -3.88 13.08
N GLU A 261 4.07 -5.05 12.48
CA GLU A 261 4.95 -5.58 11.45
C GLU A 261 4.87 -4.78 10.14
N SER A 262 3.68 -4.33 9.74
CA SER A 262 3.50 -3.40 8.61
C SER A 262 4.31 -2.12 8.80
N ALA A 263 4.37 -1.60 10.04
CA ALA A 263 5.18 -0.44 10.39
C ALA A 263 6.69 -0.75 10.30
N LYS A 264 7.15 -1.91 10.78
CA LYS A 264 8.57 -2.35 10.66
C LYS A 264 9.00 -2.42 9.20
N GLU A 265 8.23 -3.07 8.35
CA GLU A 265 8.56 -3.22 6.93
C GLU A 265 8.61 -1.87 6.21
N LEU A 266 7.64 -0.99 6.49
CA LEU A 266 7.65 0.37 5.95
C LEU A 266 8.92 1.12 6.37
N ALA A 267 9.31 1.01 7.63
CA ALA A 267 10.52 1.65 8.14
C ALA A 267 11.78 1.06 7.48
N LEU A 268 11.90 -0.26 7.36
CA LEU A 268 13.01 -0.93 6.67
C LEU A 268 13.10 -0.52 5.19
N ALA A 269 11.97 -0.46 4.49
CA ALA A 269 11.92 0.00 3.10
C ALA A 269 12.37 1.47 2.97
N PHE A 270 12.00 2.32 3.94
CA PHE A 270 12.40 3.73 3.97
C PHE A 270 13.90 3.92 4.23
N LEU A 271 14.48 3.07 5.09
CA LEU A 271 15.92 3.04 5.40
C LEU A 271 16.75 2.49 4.24
N ASN A 272 16.22 1.56 3.46
CA ASN A 272 16.94 0.93 2.35
C ASN A 272 17.34 1.93 1.24
N VAL A 273 16.67 3.09 1.15
CA VAL A 273 16.97 4.12 0.13
C VAL A 273 18.19 4.96 0.52
N LYS A 274 18.28 5.36 1.79
CA LYS A 274 19.40 6.12 2.36
C LYS A 274 19.31 6.10 3.89
N GLU A 275 20.43 6.36 4.54
CA GLU A 275 20.51 6.56 5.98
C GLU A 275 19.52 7.64 6.47
N ARG A 276 18.87 7.37 7.61
CA ARG A 276 17.85 8.22 8.25
C ARG A 276 18.11 8.33 9.74
N THR A 277 17.61 9.41 10.34
CA THR A 277 17.52 9.56 11.80
C THR A 277 16.25 8.92 12.36
N GLU A 278 16.22 8.65 13.66
CA GLU A 278 15.01 8.17 14.35
C GLU A 278 13.82 9.12 14.17
N ALA A 279 14.08 10.43 14.20
CA ALA A 279 13.07 11.45 13.98
C ALA A 279 12.47 11.41 12.56
N GLU A 280 13.28 11.15 11.53
CA GLU A 280 12.81 10.96 10.16
C GLU A 280 11.93 9.71 10.04
N VAL A 281 12.31 8.59 10.68
CA VAL A 281 11.51 7.36 10.71
C VAL A 281 10.20 7.58 11.45
N ARG A 282 10.24 8.19 12.65
CA ARG A 282 9.07 8.56 13.44
C ARG A 282 8.10 9.41 12.66
N LYS A 283 8.60 10.46 11.99
CA LYS A 283 7.78 11.32 11.12
C LYS A 283 7.11 10.51 10.01
N LYS A 284 7.87 9.61 9.35
CA LYS A 284 7.35 8.79 8.26
C LYS A 284 6.24 7.85 8.70
N LEU A 285 6.36 7.25 9.88
CA LEU A 285 5.33 6.37 10.44
C LEU A 285 4.09 7.16 10.90
N ARG A 286 4.26 8.35 11.49
CA ARG A 286 3.13 9.23 11.84
C ARG A 286 2.34 9.70 10.62
N GLU A 287 3.01 10.01 9.51
CA GLU A 287 2.36 10.33 8.22
C GLU A 287 1.50 9.16 7.68
N LYS A 288 1.71 7.95 8.21
CA LYS A 288 0.92 6.75 7.91
C LYS A 288 -0.04 6.36 9.04
N GLU A 289 -0.29 7.29 9.95
CA GLU A 289 -1.29 7.16 11.02
C GLU A 289 -1.04 6.00 12.00
N TYR A 290 0.22 5.54 12.11
CA TYR A 290 0.61 4.64 13.20
C TYR A 290 0.61 5.41 14.52
N ASP A 291 0.12 4.77 15.59
CA ASP A 291 0.09 5.33 16.93
C ASP A 291 1.49 5.38 17.56
N SER A 292 1.64 6.12 18.66
CA SER A 292 2.94 6.27 19.33
C SER A 292 3.53 4.98 19.86
N GLY A 293 2.69 4.06 20.37
CA GLY A 293 3.15 2.79 20.93
C GLY A 293 3.79 1.91 19.85
N THR A 294 3.07 1.71 18.75
CA THR A 294 3.59 1.00 17.57
C THR A 294 4.91 1.61 17.07
N ILE A 295 4.98 2.95 17.00
CA ILE A 295 6.17 3.65 16.51
C ILE A 295 7.37 3.43 17.44
N ASP A 296 7.17 3.52 18.75
CA ASP A 296 8.24 3.34 19.73
C ASP A 296 8.76 1.90 19.69
N GLU A 297 7.88 0.90 19.56
CA GLU A 297 8.28 -0.51 19.38
C GLU A 297 9.07 -0.74 18.08
N VAL A 298 8.70 -0.08 16.97
CA VAL A 298 9.48 -0.14 15.73
C VAL A 298 10.85 0.48 15.91
N LEU A 299 10.95 1.64 16.56
CA LEU A 299 12.24 2.30 16.81
C LEU A 299 13.12 1.47 17.73
N ASP A 300 12.56 0.83 18.76
CA ASP A 300 13.27 -0.12 19.62
C ASP A 300 13.85 -1.29 18.82
N TYR A 301 13.04 -1.88 17.93
CA TYR A 301 13.49 -2.90 17.01
C TYR A 301 14.64 -2.41 16.11
N LEU A 302 14.49 -1.25 15.47
CA LEU A 302 15.51 -0.72 14.56
C LEU A 302 16.82 -0.40 15.28
N ARG A 303 16.75 0.13 16.52
CA ARG A 303 17.92 0.37 17.37
C ARG A 303 18.59 -0.94 17.79
N GLY A 304 17.80 -1.93 18.21
CA GLY A 304 18.32 -3.24 18.65
C GLY A 304 19.11 -3.97 17.57
N TYR A 305 18.78 -3.76 16.30
CA TYR A 305 19.52 -4.30 15.15
C TYR A 305 20.49 -3.28 14.50
N SER A 306 20.70 -2.11 15.12
CA SER A 306 21.55 -1.03 14.61
C SER A 306 21.21 -0.55 13.19
N TYR A 307 19.95 -0.68 12.76
CA TYR A 307 19.47 -0.14 11.49
C TYR A 307 19.34 1.38 11.51
N VAL A 308 19.10 1.95 12.70
CA VAL A 308 19.15 3.38 12.96
C VAL A 308 20.06 3.61 14.16
N ASN A 309 20.98 4.55 14.01
CA ASN A 309 21.88 4.98 15.07
C ASN A 309 22.14 6.48 14.91
N ASP A 310 21.40 7.28 15.69
CA ASP A 310 21.47 8.73 15.63
C ASP A 310 22.86 9.26 16.05
N GLU A 311 23.56 8.57 16.95
CA GLU A 311 24.91 8.94 17.40
C GLU A 311 25.95 8.74 16.29
N ASP A 312 26.00 7.55 15.69
CA ASP A 312 26.89 7.27 14.55
C ASP A 312 26.58 8.19 13.36
N TYR A 313 25.29 8.38 13.06
CA TYR A 313 24.85 9.31 12.03
C TYR A 313 25.39 10.71 12.28
N CYS A 314 25.26 11.21 13.52
CA CYS A 314 25.72 12.54 13.91
C CYS A 314 27.24 12.68 13.72
N ARG A 315 28.04 11.74 14.25
CA ARG A 315 29.51 11.75 14.12
C ARG A 315 29.96 11.74 12.66
N ARG A 316 29.39 10.85 11.84
CA ARG A 316 29.71 10.74 10.41
C ARG A 316 29.32 12.00 9.65
N TYR A 317 28.16 12.58 9.94
CA TYR A 317 27.71 13.82 9.31
C TYR A 317 28.62 15.00 9.64
N ILE A 318 29.10 15.12 10.88
CA ILE A 318 30.05 16.15 11.29
C ILE A 318 31.38 16.01 10.54
N ARG A 319 31.96 14.80 10.51
CA ARG A 319 33.22 14.53 9.77
C ARG A 319 33.07 14.86 8.28
N TRP A 320 31.98 14.43 7.65
CA TRP A 320 31.67 14.76 6.26
C TRP A 320 31.47 16.27 6.06
N GLY A 321 30.74 16.91 6.95
CA GLY A 321 30.45 18.34 6.88
C GLY A 321 31.71 19.20 6.99
N SER A 322 32.57 18.86 7.94
CA SER A 322 33.87 19.50 8.15
C SER A 322 34.76 19.38 6.91
N SER A 323 34.87 18.18 6.31
CA SER A 323 35.65 18.00 5.07
C SER A 323 35.10 18.76 3.86
N ARG A 324 33.83 19.19 3.91
CA ARG A 324 33.21 20.11 2.92
C ARG A 324 33.31 21.59 3.31
N GLY A 325 34.06 21.91 4.36
CA GLY A 325 34.26 23.25 4.90
C GLY A 325 32.99 23.85 5.49
N ARG A 326 32.09 23.03 6.07
CA ARG A 326 30.93 23.51 6.84
C ARG A 326 31.35 23.75 8.29
N GLY A 327 31.02 24.92 8.80
CA GLY A 327 31.31 25.30 10.18
C GLY A 327 30.31 24.73 11.19
N PRO A 328 30.66 24.75 12.49
CA PRO A 328 29.87 24.10 13.54
C PRO A 328 28.42 24.57 13.63
N LEU A 329 28.15 25.87 13.49
CA LEU A 329 26.80 26.42 13.63
C LEU A 329 25.87 25.94 12.51
N ARG A 330 26.42 25.75 11.31
CA ARG A 330 25.67 25.21 10.18
C ARG A 330 25.39 23.72 10.37
N LEU A 331 26.38 22.96 10.83
CA LEU A 331 26.20 21.54 11.12
C LEU A 331 25.17 21.32 12.22
N GLU A 332 25.22 22.11 13.30
CA GLU A 332 24.22 22.07 14.37
C GLU A 332 22.81 22.33 13.84
N LYS A 333 22.65 23.36 13.00
CA LYS A 333 21.35 23.66 12.37
C LYS A 333 20.86 22.51 11.48
N GLU A 334 21.71 22.00 10.58
CA GLU A 334 21.34 20.94 9.64
C GLU A 334 21.00 19.62 10.36
N LEU A 335 21.70 19.29 11.45
CA LEU A 335 21.43 18.12 12.28
C LEU A 335 20.16 18.29 13.12
N ALA A 336 19.91 19.49 13.65
CA ALA A 336 18.67 19.80 14.37
C ALA A 336 17.45 19.77 13.44
N GLU A 337 17.57 20.23 12.20
CA GLU A 337 16.52 20.11 11.16
C GLU A 337 16.20 18.65 10.81
N LYS A 338 17.18 17.75 11.01
CA LYS A 338 16.99 16.29 10.90
C LYS A 338 16.42 15.65 12.16
N GLY A 339 16.12 16.45 13.18
CA GLY A 339 15.47 16.02 14.42
C GLY A 339 16.41 15.41 15.46
N LEU A 340 17.72 15.58 15.33
CA LEU A 340 18.68 15.07 16.33
C LEU A 340 18.66 15.95 17.60
N PRO A 341 18.76 15.35 18.80
CA PRO A 341 18.80 16.11 20.06
C PRO A 341 20.00 17.05 20.12
N ARG A 342 19.80 18.27 20.65
CA ARG A 342 20.88 19.28 20.76
C ARG A 342 22.06 18.79 21.60
N ASP A 343 21.80 18.05 22.66
CA ASP A 343 22.86 17.54 23.54
C ASP A 343 23.71 16.46 22.85
N LEU A 344 23.10 15.62 22.01
CA LEU A 344 23.81 14.67 21.16
C LEU A 344 24.73 15.39 20.16
N ILE A 345 24.18 16.41 19.47
CA ILE A 345 24.95 17.21 18.51
C ILE A 345 26.14 17.90 19.17
N ARG A 346 25.93 18.51 20.34
CA ARG A 346 26.99 19.17 21.11
C ARG A 346 28.07 18.19 21.54
N SER A 347 27.67 17.02 22.02
CA SER A 347 28.60 15.96 22.44
C SER A 347 29.43 15.46 21.26
N ALA A 348 28.81 15.21 20.11
CA ALA A 348 29.52 14.75 18.91
C ALA A 348 30.47 15.83 18.32
N LEU A 349 30.10 17.11 18.40
CA LEU A 349 30.99 18.22 18.01
C LEU A 349 32.20 18.36 18.95
N ALA A 350 32.00 18.13 20.25
CA ALA A 350 33.06 18.15 21.25
C ALA A 350 34.01 16.95 21.06
N GLU A 351 33.45 15.75 20.90
CA GLU A 351 34.21 14.51 20.60
C GLU A 351 35.08 14.69 19.34
N PHE A 352 34.51 15.23 18.26
CA PHE A 352 35.26 15.49 17.02
C PHE A 352 36.44 16.46 17.20
N ARG A 353 36.31 17.46 18.09
CA ARG A 353 37.42 18.37 18.43
C ARG A 353 38.52 17.62 19.19
N SER A 354 38.13 16.86 20.21
CA SER A 354 39.06 16.11 21.05
C SER A 354 39.78 14.99 20.30
N GLU A 355 39.12 14.32 19.36
CA GLU A 355 39.75 13.31 18.49
C GLU A 355 40.89 13.91 17.64
N ALA A 356 40.70 15.11 17.09
CA ALA A 356 41.72 15.81 16.30
C ALA A 356 42.91 16.28 17.15
N GLU A 357 42.64 16.74 18.38
CA GLU A 357 43.69 17.11 19.34
C GLU A 357 44.54 15.88 19.73
N ALA A 358 43.89 14.74 19.98
CA ALA A 358 44.57 13.49 20.37
C ALA A 358 45.40 12.86 19.24
N ALA A 359 45.06 13.15 17.98
CA ALA A 359 45.78 12.65 16.81
C ALA A 359 47.05 13.47 16.46
N GLU A 360 47.41 14.48 17.26
CA GLU A 360 48.49 15.45 16.96
C GLU A 360 48.30 16.19 15.61
N GLU A 361 47.10 16.17 15.02
CA GLU A 361 46.82 16.70 13.67
C GLU A 361 46.54 18.22 13.65
N ALA A 362 45.88 18.79 14.68
CA ALA A 362 45.61 20.24 14.80
C ALA A 362 45.05 20.66 16.18
N ALA A 363 45.10 21.97 16.49
CA ALA A 363 44.51 22.55 17.71
C ALA A 363 42.97 22.72 17.67
N ASP A 364 42.36 22.84 16.48
CA ASP A 364 40.90 22.76 16.27
C ASP A 364 40.62 22.44 14.79
N PRO A 365 39.97 21.30 14.46
CA PRO A 365 39.73 20.91 13.07
C PRO A 365 38.83 21.92 12.31
N PHE A 366 37.95 22.64 12.99
CA PHE A 366 37.13 23.67 12.36
C PHE A 366 37.91 24.96 12.10
N PHE A 367 38.90 25.28 12.93
CA PHE A 367 39.79 26.41 12.69
C PHE A 367 40.62 26.19 11.42
N GLU A 368 41.22 25.00 11.28
CA GLU A 368 42.02 24.67 10.09
C GLU A 368 41.19 24.70 8.80
N ALA A 369 39.99 24.12 8.83
CA ALA A 369 39.07 24.18 7.69
C ALA A 369 38.66 25.62 7.34
N ALA A 370 38.48 26.49 8.34
CA ALA A 370 38.20 27.91 8.15
C ALA A 370 39.42 28.67 7.60
N LEU A 371 40.62 28.39 8.12
CA LEU A 371 41.88 28.99 7.68
C LEU A 371 42.16 28.65 6.22
N ALA A 372 41.98 27.40 5.81
CA ALA A 372 42.12 26.98 4.42
C ALA A 372 41.15 27.72 3.47
N GLU A 373 39.90 27.98 3.91
CA GLU A 373 38.96 28.80 3.12
C GLU A 373 39.39 30.26 3.05
N GLY A 374 39.91 30.82 4.16
CA GLY A 374 40.45 32.17 4.23
C GLY A 374 41.68 32.37 3.34
N LEU A 375 42.64 31.44 3.39
CA LEU A 375 43.86 31.42 2.57
C LEU A 375 43.52 31.43 1.07
N ARG A 376 42.58 30.58 0.62
CA ARG A 376 42.16 30.57 -0.79
C ARG A 376 41.62 31.91 -1.30
N ILE A 377 41.06 32.73 -0.42
CA ILE A 377 40.59 34.08 -0.76
C ILE A 377 41.76 35.07 -0.71
N ALA A 378 42.60 34.98 0.32
CA ALA A 378 43.75 35.86 0.51
C ALA A 378 44.80 35.70 -0.61
N GLU A 379 45.12 34.47 -1.03
CA GLU A 379 46.06 34.17 -2.13
C GLU A 379 45.63 34.74 -3.48
N ARG A 380 44.35 35.07 -3.65
CA ARG A 380 43.79 35.67 -4.87
C ARG A 380 43.68 37.19 -4.78
N ALA A 381 44.04 37.78 -3.65
CA ALA A 381 44.00 39.22 -3.41
C ALA A 381 45.42 39.78 -3.45
N GLU A 382 45.56 41.05 -3.89
CA GLU A 382 46.85 41.76 -3.88
C GLU A 382 47.30 42.11 -2.46
N GLU A 383 46.36 42.48 -1.58
CA GLU A 383 46.61 42.82 -0.18
C GLU A 383 45.44 42.39 0.71
N LEU A 384 45.73 42.08 1.97
CA LEU A 384 44.72 41.77 2.99
C LEU A 384 44.07 43.04 3.57
N ASP A 385 43.46 43.83 2.68
CA ASP A 385 42.76 45.07 3.00
C ASP A 385 41.41 44.85 3.71
N GLN A 386 40.74 45.94 4.11
CA GLN A 386 39.43 45.88 4.76
C GLN A 386 38.37 45.17 3.89
N ARG A 387 38.47 45.31 2.55
CA ARG A 387 37.52 44.71 1.62
C ARG A 387 37.70 43.19 1.54
N THR A 388 38.94 42.71 1.50
CA THR A 388 39.30 41.29 1.47
C THR A 388 39.00 40.63 2.80
N ALA A 389 39.31 41.29 3.92
CA ALA A 389 38.91 40.83 5.25
C ALA A 389 37.39 40.66 5.36
N ALA A 390 36.60 41.62 4.88
CA ALA A 390 35.14 41.52 4.86
C ALA A 390 34.61 40.40 3.96
N LYS A 391 35.30 40.10 2.83
CA LYS A 391 34.96 38.94 1.97
C LYS A 391 35.19 37.62 2.70
N ILE A 392 36.33 37.48 3.39
CA ILE A 392 36.66 36.28 4.19
C ILE A 392 35.60 36.09 5.28
N LEU A 393 35.30 37.13 6.08
CA LEU A 393 34.29 37.04 7.14
C LEU A 393 32.92 36.61 6.61
N ARG A 394 32.43 37.22 5.51
CA ARG A 394 31.14 36.83 4.91
C ARG A 394 31.15 35.39 4.41
N ARG A 395 32.25 34.95 3.81
CA ARG A 395 32.39 33.56 3.35
C ARG A 395 32.31 32.59 4.53
N LEU A 396 33.10 32.83 5.59
CA LEU A 396 33.12 31.98 6.77
C LEU A 396 31.75 31.97 7.48
N ALA A 397 31.11 33.12 7.62
CA ALA A 397 29.74 33.20 8.16
C ALA A 397 28.74 32.39 7.31
N SER A 398 28.79 32.49 5.97
CA SER A 398 27.89 31.72 5.07
C SER A 398 28.10 30.20 5.15
N LYS A 399 29.30 29.78 5.57
CA LYS A 399 29.67 28.38 5.79
C LYS A 399 29.31 27.90 7.20
N GLY A 400 28.95 28.80 8.12
CA GLY A 400 28.53 28.48 9.49
C GLY A 400 29.64 28.50 10.53
N TYR A 401 30.75 29.19 10.27
CA TYR A 401 31.77 29.41 11.30
C TYR A 401 31.34 30.54 12.25
N SER A 402 31.71 30.43 13.53
CA SER A 402 31.42 31.46 14.52
C SER A 402 32.25 32.73 14.24
N ALA A 403 31.77 33.88 14.73
CA ALA A 403 32.53 35.12 14.64
C ALA A 403 33.92 34.99 15.29
N GLY A 404 34.02 34.28 16.43
CA GLY A 404 35.29 34.01 17.09
C GLY A 404 36.31 33.32 16.19
N ILE A 405 35.94 32.19 15.57
CA ILE A 405 36.81 31.46 14.63
C ILE A 405 37.18 32.35 13.44
N ALA A 406 36.21 33.07 12.88
CA ALA A 406 36.44 33.92 11.71
C ALA A 406 37.43 35.06 12.00
N TYR A 407 37.36 35.68 13.17
CA TYR A 407 38.33 36.71 13.58
C TYR A 407 39.71 36.12 13.89
N GLN A 408 39.79 34.95 14.53
CA GLN A 408 41.06 34.26 14.75
C GLN A 408 41.75 33.92 13.43
N VAL A 409 41.00 33.48 12.41
CA VAL A 409 41.55 33.23 11.06
C VAL A 409 42.13 34.51 10.47
N LEU A 410 41.41 35.63 10.52
CA LEU A 410 41.92 36.91 10.03
C LEU A 410 43.19 37.35 10.76
N GLU A 411 43.24 37.17 12.08
CA GLU A 411 44.42 37.50 12.88
C GLU A 411 45.61 36.63 12.48
N ASN A 412 45.40 35.33 12.26
CA ASN A 412 46.43 34.41 11.78
C ASN A 412 46.96 34.81 10.40
N LEU A 413 46.06 35.14 9.47
CA LEU A 413 46.42 35.59 8.12
C LEU A 413 47.23 36.89 8.14
N ARG A 414 46.86 37.86 8.98
CA ARG A 414 47.60 39.14 9.16
C ARG A 414 48.97 38.99 9.79
N ARG A 415 49.21 37.89 10.53
CA ARG A 415 50.52 37.61 11.14
C ARG A 415 51.47 36.89 10.17
N LYS A 416 50.93 36.23 9.13
CA LYS A 416 51.69 35.39 8.17
C LYS A 416 51.87 36.03 6.79
N GLY A 417 51.01 36.96 6.39
CA GLY A 417 51.19 37.85 5.24
C GLY A 417 51.77 39.17 5.69
#